data_AF-A0A8H4ENW0-F1
#
_entry.id   AF-A0A8H4ENW0-F1
#
_cell.length_a   1.000
_cell.length_b   1.000
_cell.length_c   1.000
_cell.angle_alpha   90.00
_cell.angle_beta   90.00
_cell.angle_gamma   90.00
#
_symmetry.space_group_name_H-M   'P 1'
#
loop_
_entity.id
_entity.type
_entity.pdbx_description
1 polymer ?
#
loop_
_entity_poly.entity_id
_entity_poly.type
_entity_poly.pdbx_seq_one_letter_code
_entity_poly.pdbx_strand_id
1 'polypeptide(L)'
;MKMFQRQAIASKLLSRNPKNSKTINPFKFTNLIWTFDLNNAQEFIDCRLKKYRPNSKICSGLEHLLKYLTIYFSSTNQINIDNYIINIYSSVTLENGPIIRATDNFYGKAWYSNIAVAMNPEELLEYLTDKGICYGQIYLLIKVETAKENVDNLTLIQWYDFKSTKNQYHYGCSRLKLMELYNIVNVEAIKIIFI
;
A
#
# COMPACT_ATOMS: atom_id res chain seq x y z
N MET A 1 6.18 -0.54 -26.23
CA MET A 1 6.18 -1.03 -24.84
C MET A 1 5.01 -0.36 -24.14
N LYS A 2 3.86 -1.05 -24.06
CA LYS A 2 2.61 -0.43 -23.57
C LYS A 2 2.70 -0.29 -22.05
N MET A 3 2.45 0.94 -21.60
CA MET A 3 2.51 1.39 -20.22
C MET A 3 1.26 0.89 -19.48
N PHE A 4 1.13 -0.42 -19.31
CA PHE A 4 -0.05 -0.99 -18.66
C PHE A 4 0.06 -0.85 -17.14
N GLN A 5 -1.03 -0.34 -16.57
CA GLN A 5 -1.18 -0.02 -15.17
C GLN A 5 -0.94 -1.28 -14.32
N ARG A 6 -0.09 -1.14 -13.29
CA ARG A 6 0.32 -2.18 -12.32
C ARG A 6 -0.84 -2.63 -11.41
N GLN A 7 -2.01 -2.93 -11.96
CA GLN A 7 -3.31 -2.96 -11.26
C GLN A 7 -3.63 -4.26 -10.51
N ALA A 8 -3.00 -5.39 -10.82
CA ALA A 8 -3.43 -6.71 -10.33
C ALA A 8 -2.58 -7.31 -9.19
N ILE A 9 -1.64 -6.54 -8.63
CA ILE A 9 -0.43 -7.10 -8.00
C ILE A 9 -0.64 -7.79 -6.63
N ALA A 10 -1.76 -7.57 -5.92
CA ALA A 10 -1.90 -8.05 -4.54
C ALA A 10 -3.16 -8.85 -4.19
N SER A 11 -4.25 -8.73 -4.96
CA SER A 11 -5.54 -9.33 -4.59
C SER A 11 -5.63 -10.83 -4.88
N LYS A 12 -4.86 -11.34 -5.86
CA LYS A 12 -4.94 -12.74 -6.27
C LYS A 12 -4.11 -13.71 -5.41
N LEU A 13 -3.11 -13.20 -4.66
CA LEU A 13 -2.29 -14.02 -3.77
C LEU A 13 -3.04 -14.53 -2.53
N LEU A 14 -4.22 -13.98 -2.21
CA LEU A 14 -4.97 -14.34 -1.00
C LEU A 14 -6.37 -14.96 -1.26
N SER A 15 -6.88 -14.94 -2.49
CA SER A 15 -8.20 -15.55 -2.78
C SER A 15 -8.21 -17.08 -2.78
N ARG A 16 -7.07 -17.74 -2.47
CA ARG A 16 -6.93 -19.20 -2.59
C ARG A 16 -6.51 -19.96 -1.35
N ASN A 17 -6.68 -19.41 -0.14
CA ASN A 17 -6.60 -20.23 1.08
C ASN A 17 -7.67 -19.82 2.11
N PRO A 18 -8.68 -20.68 2.39
CA PRO A 18 -9.55 -20.48 3.54
C PRO A 18 -8.74 -20.72 4.82
N LYS A 19 -8.35 -19.66 5.53
CA LYS A 19 -7.63 -19.78 6.81
C LYS A 19 -8.59 -20.14 7.93
N ASN A 20 -8.82 -21.44 8.12
CA ASN A 20 -9.23 -21.99 9.40
C ASN A 20 -7.99 -22.22 10.27
N SER A 21 -7.51 -21.19 10.98
CA SER A 21 -6.77 -21.35 12.25
C SER A 21 -6.67 -19.99 12.95
N LYS A 22 -6.73 -20.00 14.29
CA LYS A 22 -6.56 -18.80 15.13
C LYS A 22 -5.16 -18.20 14.88
N THR A 23 -5.06 -17.21 14.01
CA THR A 23 -3.78 -16.61 13.60
C THR A 23 -3.32 -15.58 14.64
N ILE A 24 -2.12 -15.75 15.20
CA ILE A 24 -1.38 -14.66 15.84
C ILE A 24 -1.26 -13.55 14.79
N ASN A 25 -1.77 -12.35 15.08
CA ASN A 25 -1.76 -11.28 14.09
C ASN A 25 -0.30 -10.91 13.78
N PRO A 26 0.23 -11.21 12.57
CA PRO A 26 1.66 -11.16 12.36
C PRO A 26 2.21 -9.73 12.23
N PHE A 27 1.30 -8.79 11.96
CA PHE A 27 1.60 -7.38 11.75
C PHE A 27 1.10 -6.57 12.94
N LYS A 28 1.99 -5.76 13.53
CA LYS A 28 1.64 -4.88 14.63
C LYS A 28 1.49 -3.44 14.14
N PHE A 29 0.26 -3.05 13.83
CA PHE A 29 -0.09 -1.65 13.57
C PHE A 29 0.02 -0.83 14.85
N THR A 30 0.61 0.36 14.74
CA THR A 30 0.91 1.24 15.86
C THR A 30 0.64 2.69 15.48
N ASN A 31 0.28 3.50 16.48
CA ASN A 31 -0.08 4.92 16.33
C ASN A 31 -1.21 5.12 15.31
N LEU A 32 -2.43 4.78 15.74
CA LEU A 32 -3.65 5.09 14.99
C LEU A 32 -3.74 6.61 14.80
N ILE A 33 -3.83 7.04 13.55
CA ILE A 33 -3.98 8.45 13.17
C ILE A 33 -5.46 8.79 13.08
N TRP A 34 -6.23 7.97 12.35
CA TRP A 34 -7.65 8.21 12.08
C TRP A 34 -8.46 6.94 11.97
N THR A 35 -9.74 7.05 12.29
CA THR A 35 -10.78 6.05 12.07
C THR A 35 -11.99 6.74 11.47
N PHE A 36 -12.57 6.15 10.43
CA PHE A 36 -13.79 6.64 9.80
C PHE A 36 -14.53 5.52 9.07
N ASP A 37 -15.84 5.70 8.87
CA ASP A 37 -16.67 4.81 8.06
C ASP A 37 -16.42 5.06 6.58
N LEU A 38 -16.31 3.99 5.78
CA LEU A 38 -16.13 4.08 4.34
C LEU A 38 -17.25 4.89 3.66
N ASN A 39 -18.49 4.81 4.16
CA ASN A 39 -19.64 5.56 3.65
C ASN A 39 -19.46 7.08 3.80
N ASN A 40 -18.77 7.52 4.86
CA ASN A 40 -18.50 8.93 5.15
C ASN A 40 -17.09 9.36 4.72
N ALA A 41 -16.37 8.50 3.99
CA ALA A 41 -14.95 8.70 3.73
C ALA A 41 -14.66 9.91 2.83
N GLN A 42 -15.55 10.22 1.88
CA GLN A 42 -15.36 11.38 1.00
C GLN A 42 -15.38 12.69 1.80
N GLU A 43 -16.40 12.89 2.62
CA GLU A 43 -16.52 14.06 3.49
C GLU A 43 -15.33 14.15 4.46
N PHE A 44 -14.93 13.01 5.04
CA PHE A 44 -13.77 12.92 5.90
C PHE A 44 -12.49 13.39 5.18
N ILE A 45 -12.23 12.87 3.98
CA ILE A 45 -11.06 13.22 3.16
C ILE A 45 -11.06 14.71 2.84
N ASP A 46 -12.18 15.25 2.37
CA ASP A 46 -12.30 16.67 1.99
C ASP A 46 -12.03 17.60 3.18
N CYS A 47 -12.49 17.21 4.38
CA CYS A 47 -12.19 17.94 5.62
C CYS A 47 -10.70 17.89 6.00
N ARG A 48 -10.00 16.78 5.70
CA ARG A 48 -8.58 16.62 6.02
C ARG A 48 -7.67 17.32 5.02
N LEU A 49 -7.99 17.27 3.73
CA LEU A 49 -7.18 17.91 2.67
C LEU A 49 -7.00 19.41 2.94
N LYS A 50 -8.00 20.10 3.49
CA LYS A 50 -7.93 21.52 3.87
C LYS A 50 -6.86 21.85 4.92
N LYS A 51 -6.42 20.86 5.71
CA LYS A 51 -5.47 21.05 6.82
C LYS A 51 -4.03 20.81 6.43
N TYR A 52 -3.79 20.26 5.24
CA TYR A 52 -2.48 19.83 4.81
C TYR A 52 -1.92 20.72 3.71
N ARG A 53 -0.59 20.78 3.63
CA ARG A 53 0.07 21.50 2.55
C ARG A 53 -0.20 20.77 1.22
N PRO A 54 -0.54 21.50 0.15
CA PRO A 54 -0.63 20.93 -1.19
C PRO A 54 0.64 20.14 -1.52
N ASN A 55 0.48 19.03 -2.26
CA ASN A 55 1.57 18.14 -2.68
C ASN A 55 2.32 17.43 -1.53
N SER A 56 1.85 17.52 -0.29
CA SER A 56 2.35 16.65 0.77
C SER A 56 1.97 15.19 0.48
N LYS A 57 2.80 14.24 0.90
CA LYS A 57 2.53 12.81 0.67
C LYS A 57 1.22 12.36 1.31
N ILE A 58 0.86 12.92 2.47
CA ILE A 58 -0.43 12.63 3.09
C ILE A 58 -1.61 13.16 2.25
N CYS A 59 -1.52 14.37 1.67
CA CYS A 59 -2.52 14.88 0.73
C CYS A 59 -2.70 13.93 -0.45
N SER A 60 -1.62 13.61 -1.15
CA SER A 60 -1.68 12.72 -2.31
C SER A 60 -2.18 11.34 -1.93
N GLY A 61 -1.85 10.84 -0.73
CA GLY A 61 -2.38 9.58 -0.23
C GLY A 61 -3.90 9.62 -0.08
N LEU A 62 -4.43 10.67 0.56
CA LEU A 62 -5.86 10.85 0.77
C LEU A 62 -6.63 11.07 -0.54
N GLU A 63 -6.09 11.87 -1.47
CA GLU A 63 -6.68 12.11 -2.80
C GLU A 63 -6.87 10.82 -3.61
N HIS A 64 -5.94 9.87 -3.46
CA HIS A 64 -5.97 8.61 -4.20
C HIS A 64 -6.68 7.47 -3.43
N LEU A 65 -6.92 7.64 -2.12
CA LEU A 65 -7.37 6.56 -1.23
C LEU A 65 -8.64 5.85 -1.72
N LEU A 66 -9.72 6.60 -1.96
CA LEU A 66 -11.01 6.01 -2.33
C LEU A 66 -10.96 5.31 -3.68
N LYS A 67 -10.35 5.95 -4.68
CA LYS A 67 -10.20 5.38 -6.02
C LYS A 67 -9.55 4.00 -5.96
N TYR A 68 -8.44 3.86 -5.23
CA TYR A 68 -7.72 2.59 -5.17
C TYR A 68 -8.33 1.58 -4.20
N LEU A 69 -9.04 2.00 -3.16
CA LEU A 69 -9.85 1.10 -2.34
C LEU A 69 -10.97 0.46 -3.19
N THR A 70 -11.68 1.25 -4.00
CA THR A 70 -12.71 0.74 -4.91
C THR A 70 -12.15 -0.26 -5.91
N ILE A 71 -10.98 0.03 -6.49
CA ILE A 71 -10.29 -0.91 -7.41
C ILE A 71 -9.91 -2.21 -6.67
N TYR A 72 -9.38 -2.09 -5.45
CA TYR A 72 -9.01 -3.25 -4.63
C TYR A 72 -10.22 -4.14 -4.34
N PHE A 73 -11.31 -3.59 -3.80
CA PHE A 73 -12.53 -4.33 -3.48
C PHE A 73 -13.18 -5.00 -4.70
N SER A 74 -13.16 -4.31 -5.85
CA SER A 74 -13.65 -4.88 -7.11
C SER A 74 -12.83 -6.10 -7.54
N SER A 75 -11.51 -6.06 -7.31
CA SER A 75 -10.61 -7.17 -7.66
C SER A 75 -10.68 -8.37 -6.70
N THR A 76 -11.11 -8.16 -5.46
CA THR A 76 -11.25 -9.22 -4.45
C THR A 76 -12.66 -9.83 -4.40
N ASN A 77 -13.56 -9.42 -5.30
CA ASN A 77 -14.99 -9.78 -5.27
C ASN A 77 -15.66 -9.49 -3.90
N GLN A 78 -15.21 -8.45 -3.20
CA GLN A 78 -15.85 -7.98 -1.98
C GLN A 78 -17.05 -7.11 -2.36
N ILE A 79 -18.23 -7.72 -2.40
CA ILE A 79 -19.46 -7.16 -2.99
C ILE A 79 -20.24 -6.27 -2.00
N ASN A 80 -20.03 -6.43 -0.69
CA ASN A 80 -20.78 -5.67 0.32
C ASN A 80 -19.88 -4.59 0.94
N ILE A 81 -20.02 -3.36 0.44
CA ILE A 81 -19.28 -2.14 0.85
C ILE A 81 -19.86 -1.56 2.15
N ASP A 82 -21.02 -2.04 2.59
CA ASP A 82 -21.68 -1.54 3.78
C ASP A 82 -20.96 -2.03 5.05
N ASN A 83 -20.62 -1.10 5.94
CA ASN A 83 -20.00 -1.31 7.25
C ASN A 83 -18.48 -1.59 7.27
N TYR A 84 -17.73 -1.08 6.29
CA TYR A 84 -16.27 -1.05 6.41
C TYR A 84 -15.80 0.13 7.27
N ILE A 85 -15.03 -0.17 8.32
CA ILE A 85 -14.32 0.82 9.11
C ILE A 85 -12.89 0.91 8.59
N ILE A 86 -12.47 2.11 8.22
CA ILE A 86 -11.13 2.39 7.73
C ILE A 86 -10.31 3.00 8.87
N ASN A 87 -9.23 2.32 9.24
CA ASN A 87 -8.27 2.80 10.22
C ASN A 87 -6.95 3.15 9.51
N ILE A 88 -6.44 4.37 9.70
CA ILE A 88 -5.15 4.82 9.15
C ILE A 88 -4.13 4.88 10.28
N TYR A 89 -2.97 4.26 10.08
CA TYR A 89 -1.89 4.18 11.06
C TYR A 89 -0.62 4.89 10.59
N SER A 90 0.21 5.31 11.55
CA SER A 90 1.51 5.94 11.24
C SER A 90 2.60 4.90 10.98
N SER A 91 2.45 3.70 11.53
CA SER A 91 3.46 2.66 11.45
C SER A 91 2.91 1.25 11.57
N VAL A 92 3.60 0.30 10.94
CA VAL A 92 3.36 -1.14 11.09
C VAL A 92 4.69 -1.85 11.27
N THR A 93 4.74 -2.78 12.22
CA THR A 93 5.87 -3.68 12.40
C THR A 93 5.57 -4.96 11.64
N LEU A 94 6.46 -5.34 10.72
CA LEU A 94 6.38 -6.60 9.98
C LEU A 94 6.76 -7.78 10.89
N GLU A 95 6.35 -8.98 10.50
CA GLU A 95 6.69 -10.24 11.20
C GLU A 95 8.18 -10.37 11.53
N ASN A 96 9.03 -9.98 10.59
CA ASN A 96 10.49 -10.12 10.70
C ASN A 96 11.16 -9.03 11.55
N GLY A 97 10.40 -8.08 12.10
CA GLY A 97 10.89 -6.96 12.92
C GLY A 97 11.01 -5.58 12.25
N PRO A 98 11.19 -5.42 10.92
CA PRO A 98 11.26 -4.10 10.29
C PRO A 98 10.00 -3.26 10.54
N ILE A 99 10.20 -1.97 10.80
CA ILE A 99 9.12 -1.00 11.03
C ILE A 99 8.95 -0.14 9.78
N ILE A 100 7.77 -0.25 9.19
CA ILE A 100 7.31 0.62 8.11
C ILE A 100 6.65 1.86 8.72
N ARG A 101 6.91 3.04 8.13
CA ARG A 101 6.33 4.31 8.56
C ARG A 101 5.70 5.05 7.39
N ALA A 102 4.57 5.69 7.67
CA ALA A 102 3.82 6.56 6.77
C ALA A 102 3.24 7.72 7.58
N THR A 103 4.05 8.74 7.83
CA THR A 103 3.66 9.87 8.67
C THR A 103 4.31 11.17 8.23
N ASP A 104 3.61 12.26 8.40
CA ASP A 104 4.07 13.63 8.18
C ASP A 104 4.91 14.17 9.35
N ASN A 105 4.87 13.53 10.53
CA ASN A 105 5.49 14.03 11.75
C ASN A 105 6.16 12.92 12.59
N PHE A 106 7.32 12.45 12.12
CA PHE A 106 8.24 11.64 12.88
C PHE A 106 9.42 12.50 13.36
N TYR A 107 9.46 12.81 14.66
CA TYR A 107 10.44 13.74 15.26
C TYR A 107 10.53 15.09 14.52
N GLY A 108 9.37 15.67 14.16
CA GLY A 108 9.29 16.96 13.47
C GLY A 108 9.55 16.89 11.96
N LYS A 109 9.67 15.69 11.36
CA LYS A 109 9.90 15.51 9.93
C LYS A 109 9.00 14.43 9.34
N ALA A 110 8.61 14.59 8.09
CA ALA A 110 7.89 13.57 7.34
C ALA A 110 8.77 12.32 7.12
N TRP A 111 8.20 11.13 7.35
CA TRP A 111 8.83 9.85 7.10
C TRP A 111 7.88 8.89 6.39
N TYR A 112 8.27 8.49 5.19
CA TYR A 112 7.53 7.55 4.34
C TYR A 112 8.51 6.49 3.82
N SER A 113 8.32 5.24 4.23
CA SER A 113 9.24 4.14 3.92
C SER A 113 9.18 3.75 2.43
N ASN A 114 10.34 3.42 1.87
CA ASN A 114 10.42 2.73 0.59
C ASN A 114 10.44 1.21 0.83
N ILE A 115 9.73 0.47 0.00
CA ILE A 115 9.48 -0.96 0.15
C ILE A 115 9.74 -1.74 -1.12
N ALA A 116 10.19 -2.98 -0.93
CA ALA A 116 10.22 -4.00 -1.96
C ALA A 116 9.00 -4.92 -1.81
N VAL A 117 8.23 -5.05 -2.88
CA VAL A 117 7.04 -5.88 -3.00
C VAL A 117 7.36 -7.05 -3.91
N ALA A 118 7.07 -8.27 -3.47
CA ALA A 118 7.20 -9.44 -4.32
C ALA A 118 6.05 -9.49 -5.34
N MET A 119 6.38 -9.71 -6.60
CA MET A 119 5.36 -9.89 -7.64
C MET A 119 4.77 -11.29 -7.62
N ASN A 120 3.51 -11.36 -8.09
CA ASN A 120 2.89 -12.60 -8.45
C ASN A 120 3.71 -13.29 -9.57
N PRO A 121 4.18 -14.54 -9.39
CA PRO A 121 4.92 -15.26 -10.42
C PRO A 121 4.17 -15.39 -11.75
N GLU A 122 2.84 -15.47 -11.71
CA GLU A 122 2.00 -15.55 -12.91
C GLU A 122 2.08 -14.27 -13.76
N GLU A 123 2.38 -13.13 -13.13
CA GLU A 123 2.42 -11.81 -13.77
C GLU A 123 3.85 -11.34 -14.03
N LEU A 124 4.87 -12.13 -13.66
CA LEU A 124 6.28 -11.76 -13.73
C LEU A 124 6.72 -11.31 -15.15
N LEU A 125 6.13 -11.92 -16.18
CA LEU A 125 6.46 -11.65 -17.58
C LEU A 125 5.82 -10.36 -18.12
N GLU A 126 4.84 -9.80 -17.41
CA GLU A 126 4.13 -8.58 -17.83
C GLU A 126 4.85 -7.30 -17.39
N TYR A 127 5.83 -7.41 -16.49
CA TYR A 127 6.47 -6.25 -15.85
C TYR A 127 7.99 -6.34 -15.84
N LEU A 128 8.66 -5.18 -15.87
CA LEU A 128 10.07 -5.08 -15.55
C LEU A 128 10.24 -5.20 -14.04
N THR A 129 10.88 -6.29 -13.60
CA THR A 129 11.12 -6.60 -12.19
C THR A 129 12.62 -6.81 -11.94
N ASP A 130 13.06 -6.54 -10.71
CA ASP A 130 14.38 -6.99 -10.25
C ASP A 130 14.23 -8.40 -9.67
N LYS A 131 14.39 -9.43 -10.52
CA LYS A 131 14.27 -10.84 -10.12
C LYS A 131 12.95 -11.13 -9.38
N GLY A 132 11.85 -10.54 -9.86
CA GLY A 132 10.52 -10.67 -9.25
C GLY A 132 10.21 -9.69 -8.12
N ILE A 133 11.07 -8.72 -7.87
CA ILE A 133 10.84 -7.64 -6.91
C ILE A 133 10.47 -6.35 -7.66
N CYS A 134 9.43 -5.69 -7.17
CA CYS A 134 9.05 -4.34 -7.54
C CYS A 134 9.27 -3.40 -6.36
N TYR A 135 9.53 -2.11 -6.63
CA TYR A 135 9.80 -1.13 -5.59
C TYR A 135 8.68 -0.10 -5.52
N GLY A 136 8.27 0.27 -4.31
CA GLY A 136 7.27 1.30 -4.07
C GLY A 136 7.62 2.18 -2.88
N GLN A 137 7.00 3.36 -2.79
CA GLN A 137 7.02 4.21 -1.62
C GLN A 137 5.63 4.22 -0.99
N ILE A 138 5.56 4.07 0.34
CA ILE A 138 4.29 4.06 1.05
C ILE A 138 3.77 5.47 1.26
N TYR A 139 2.45 5.62 1.14
CA TYR A 139 1.72 6.87 1.39
C TYR A 139 0.75 6.76 2.56
N LEU A 140 0.03 5.63 2.69
CA LEU A 140 -0.90 5.38 3.79
C LEU A 140 -0.81 3.93 4.24
N LEU A 141 -0.86 3.69 5.55
CA LEU A 141 -1.04 2.38 6.15
C LEU A 141 -2.48 2.26 6.61
N ILE A 142 -3.19 1.28 6.08
CA ILE A 142 -4.64 1.18 6.16
C ILE A 142 -4.99 -0.18 6.74
N LYS A 143 -5.85 -0.21 7.73
CA LYS A 143 -6.47 -1.45 8.21
C LYS A 143 -7.96 -1.32 8.00
N VAL A 144 -8.52 -2.20 7.18
CA VAL A 144 -9.94 -2.22 6.86
C VAL A 144 -10.59 -3.30 7.71
N GLU A 145 -11.57 -2.93 8.51
CA GLU A 145 -12.28 -3.83 9.42
C GLU A 145 -13.75 -3.94 9.01
N THR A 146 -14.32 -5.14 9.09
CA THR A 146 -15.74 -5.40 8.81
C THR A 146 -16.48 -5.93 10.03
N ALA A 147 -17.80 -5.77 10.04
CA ALA A 147 -18.68 -6.41 11.01
C ALA A 147 -18.57 -7.95 11.07
N LYS A 148 -18.02 -8.59 10.03
CA LYS A 148 -17.80 -10.05 9.98
C LYS A 148 -16.41 -10.47 10.50
N GLU A 149 -15.71 -9.57 11.20
CA GLU A 149 -14.34 -9.77 11.70
C GLU A 149 -13.27 -10.00 10.61
N ASN A 150 -13.58 -9.79 9.34
CA ASN A 150 -12.55 -9.77 8.30
C ASN A 150 -11.73 -8.48 8.44
N VAL A 151 -10.42 -8.65 8.45
CA VAL A 151 -9.43 -7.59 8.59
C VAL A 151 -8.46 -7.66 7.42
N ASP A 152 -8.43 -6.62 6.59
CA ASP A 152 -7.44 -6.47 5.53
C ASP A 152 -6.37 -5.47 5.95
N ASN A 153 -5.11 -5.92 5.97
CA ASN A 153 -3.95 -5.10 6.27
C ASN A 153 -3.39 -4.54 4.96
N LEU A 154 -3.73 -3.29 4.65
CA LEU A 154 -3.47 -2.68 3.36
C LEU A 154 -2.46 -1.53 3.48
N THR A 155 -1.82 -1.22 2.36
CA THR A 155 -1.02 -0.02 2.21
C THR A 155 -1.29 0.61 0.85
N LEU A 156 -1.43 1.93 0.82
CA LEU A 156 -1.39 2.70 -0.42
C LEU A 156 0.07 3.01 -0.74
N ILE A 157 0.50 2.66 -1.94
CA ILE A 157 1.86 2.87 -2.40
C ILE A 157 1.91 3.59 -3.74
N GLN A 158 3.02 4.28 -3.98
CA GLN A 158 3.39 4.83 -5.27
C GLN A 158 4.57 4.03 -5.82
N TRP A 159 4.48 3.60 -7.07
CA TRP A 159 5.48 2.72 -7.67
C TRP A 159 6.73 3.45 -8.13
N TYR A 160 7.86 2.77 -8.01
CA TYR A 160 9.10 3.08 -8.73
C TYR A 160 9.24 2.22 -9.98
N ASP A 161 9.89 2.78 -10.99
CA ASP A 161 10.33 2.06 -12.19
C ASP A 161 11.80 2.32 -12.49
N PHE A 162 12.42 1.47 -13.29
CA PHE A 162 13.80 1.66 -13.69
C PHE A 162 13.94 2.91 -14.57
N LYS A 163 14.94 3.74 -14.26
CA LYS A 163 15.30 4.94 -15.06
C LYS A 163 15.63 4.59 -16.51
N SER A 164 16.15 3.39 -16.74
CA SER A 164 16.57 2.92 -18.06
C SER A 164 16.45 1.41 -18.13
N THR A 165 16.01 0.90 -19.28
CA THR A 165 16.01 -0.55 -19.57
C THR A 165 17.41 -1.11 -19.81
N LYS A 166 18.37 -0.27 -20.24
CA LYS A 166 19.75 -0.70 -20.55
C LYS A 166 20.70 -0.55 -19.36
N ASN A 167 20.54 0.53 -18.58
CA ASN A 167 21.39 0.84 -17.43
C ASN A 167 20.56 0.81 -16.14
N GLN A 168 20.05 -0.38 -15.79
CA GLN A 168 19.17 -0.58 -14.63
C GLN A 168 19.92 -0.43 -13.30
N TYR A 169 21.22 -0.74 -13.29
CA TYR A 169 22.04 -0.72 -12.08
C TYR A 169 23.21 0.24 -12.21
N HIS A 170 23.62 0.82 -11.09
CA HIS A 170 24.84 1.60 -10.97
C HIS A 170 25.54 1.18 -9.68
N TYR A 171 26.76 0.63 -9.79
CA TYR A 171 27.50 0.04 -8.66
C TYR A 171 26.69 -0.98 -7.84
N GLY A 172 25.85 -1.79 -8.50
CA GLY A 172 24.98 -2.77 -7.85
C GLY A 172 23.67 -2.20 -7.28
N CYS A 173 23.46 -0.89 -7.33
CA CYS A 173 22.21 -0.25 -6.87
C CYS A 173 21.23 -0.02 -8.02
N SER A 174 19.97 -0.40 -7.81
CA SER A 174 18.88 -0.19 -8.77
C SER A 174 18.60 1.30 -9.00
N ARG A 175 18.63 1.75 -10.25
CA ARG A 175 18.39 3.13 -10.65
C ARG A 175 16.89 3.35 -10.83
N LEU A 176 16.23 3.83 -9.79
CA LEU A 176 14.78 3.96 -9.75
C LEU A 176 14.29 5.40 -9.96
N LYS A 177 13.14 5.55 -10.62
CA LYS A 177 12.38 6.80 -10.78
C LYS A 177 10.97 6.57 -10.23
N LEU A 178 10.47 7.54 -9.47
CA LEU A 178 9.10 7.52 -8.96
C LEU A 178 8.12 7.78 -10.10
N MET A 179 7.06 6.99 -10.17
CA MET A 179 6.04 7.05 -11.22
C MET A 179 4.72 7.59 -10.65
N GLU A 180 3.89 8.22 -11.46
CA GLU A 180 2.53 8.63 -11.08
C GLU A 180 1.55 7.44 -11.13
N LEU A 181 1.98 6.30 -10.58
CA LEU A 181 1.23 5.06 -10.51
C LEU A 181 1.08 4.68 -9.05
N TYR A 182 -0.16 4.69 -8.57
CA TYR A 182 -0.50 4.32 -7.21
C TYR A 182 -1.31 3.03 -7.20
N ASN A 183 -1.20 2.28 -6.11
CA ASN A 183 -1.92 1.03 -5.91
C ASN A 183 -2.11 0.75 -4.43
N ILE A 184 -3.14 -0.04 -4.12
CA ILE A 184 -3.25 -0.70 -2.83
C ILE A 184 -2.64 -2.09 -2.91
N VAL A 185 -1.83 -2.41 -1.90
CA VAL A 185 -1.13 -3.68 -1.76
C VAL A 185 -1.33 -4.20 -0.34
N ASN A 186 -1.48 -5.52 -0.20
CA ASN A 186 -1.49 -6.19 1.10
C ASN A 186 -0.13 -6.05 1.78
N VAL A 187 -0.11 -5.71 3.07
CA VAL A 187 1.15 -5.57 3.85
C VAL A 187 1.94 -6.88 3.85
N GLU A 188 1.25 -8.01 3.74
CA GLU A 188 1.79 -9.37 3.59
C GLU A 188 2.69 -9.54 2.35
N ALA A 189 2.47 -8.75 1.29
CA ALA A 189 3.26 -8.84 0.06
C ALA A 189 4.62 -8.11 0.15
N ILE A 190 4.82 -7.33 1.23
CA ILE A 190 6.05 -6.56 1.46
C ILE A 190 7.13 -7.51 1.96
N LYS A 191 8.30 -7.49 1.30
CA LYS A 191 9.44 -8.34 1.67
C LYS A 191 10.46 -7.59 2.50
N ILE A 192 10.85 -6.39 2.07
CA ILE A 192 12.01 -5.67 2.61
C ILE A 192 11.73 -4.15 2.56
N ILE A 193 12.34 -3.41 3.48
CA ILE A 193 12.44 -1.94 3.44
C ILE A 193 13.82 -1.58 2.88
N PHE A 194 13.88 -0.66 1.92
CA PHE A 194 15.15 -0.17 1.38
C PHE A 194 15.31 1.33 1.62
N ILE A 195 16.56 1.78 1.67
CA ILE A 195 16.95 3.17 1.95
C ILE A 195 17.51 3.78 0.67
#